data_AF-A0A3L6NQ16-F1
#
_entry.id   AF-A0A3L6NQ16-F1
#
_cell.length_a   1.000
_cell.length_b   1.000
_cell.length_c   1.000
_cell.angle_alpha   90.00
_cell.angle_beta   90.00
_cell.angle_gamma   90.00
#
_symmetry.space_group_name_H-M   'P 1'
#
loop_
_entity.id
_entity.type
_entity.pdbx_description
1 polymer ?
#
loop_
_entity_poly.entity_id
_entity_poly.type
_entity_poly.pdbx_seq_one_letter_code
_entity_poly.pdbx_strand_id
1 'polypeptide(L)'
;MTCAEEKEACLERETVLKAELASSKDQLAASQAECDSSRADSALLKDILQSNCTSQHTKYGMVAGTRYRFWCGRFHEPAGQRESHSTATMEACVKLCTSKPWCTMVLHGIFRETCQLYDRKVKIEATPPQSSVLWNSAVNDQA
;
A
#
# COMPACT_ATOMS: atom_id res chain seq x y z
N MET A 1 10.83 63.25 -9.03
CA MET A 1 10.36 62.31 -7.99
C MET A 1 11.06 62.65 -6.70
N THR A 2 10.31 62.67 -5.61
CA THR A 2 10.82 62.85 -4.26
C THR A 2 11.07 61.50 -3.62
N CYS A 3 11.99 61.44 -2.65
CA CYS A 3 12.31 60.22 -1.92
C CYS A 3 11.08 59.58 -1.23
N ALA A 4 10.06 60.39 -0.89
CA ALA A 4 8.80 59.92 -0.33
C ALA A 4 7.94 59.13 -1.34
N GLU A 5 7.86 59.60 -2.59
CA GLU A 5 7.11 58.92 -3.66
C GLU A 5 7.78 57.59 -4.05
N GLU A 6 9.12 57.54 -4.05
CA GLU A 6 9.87 56.31 -4.33
C GLU A 6 9.72 55.27 -3.22
N LYS A 7 9.61 55.71 -1.96
CA LYS A 7 9.36 54.83 -0.80
C LYS A 7 7.97 54.19 -0.87
N GLU A 8 6.93 54.96 -1.16
CA GLU A 8 5.57 54.46 -1.34
C GLU A 8 5.50 53.43 -2.48
N ALA A 9 6.08 53.76 -3.64
CA ALA A 9 6.14 52.85 -4.77
C ALA A 9 6.92 51.54 -4.46
N CYS A 10 7.92 51.61 -3.58
CA CYS A 10 8.66 50.43 -3.12
C CYS A 10 7.81 49.54 -2.20
N LEU A 11 7.07 50.13 -1.27
CA LEU A 11 6.17 49.42 -0.37
C LEU A 11 5.02 48.74 -1.12
N GLU A 12 4.44 49.41 -2.13
CA GLU A 12 3.43 48.79 -3.01
C GLU A 12 4.00 47.60 -3.79
N ARG A 13 5.24 47.68 -4.29
CA ARG A 13 5.89 46.53 -4.93
C ARG A 13 6.14 45.39 -3.95
N GLU A 14 6.52 45.71 -2.71
CA GLU A 14 6.75 44.70 -1.68
C GLU A 14 5.46 43.96 -1.30
N THR A 15 4.33 44.65 -1.21
CA THR A 15 3.04 44.01 -0.93
C THR A 15 2.59 43.12 -2.08
N VAL A 16 2.76 43.56 -3.33
CA VAL A 16 2.49 42.74 -4.52
C VAL A 16 3.38 41.49 -4.54
N LEU A 17 4.69 41.64 -4.34
CA LEU A 17 5.63 40.50 -4.31
C LEU A 17 5.30 39.50 -3.19
N LYS A 18 4.88 39.99 -2.02
CA LYS A 18 4.44 39.11 -0.91
C LYS A 18 3.17 38.35 -1.26
N ALA A 19 2.22 38.99 -1.94
CA ALA A 19 1.00 38.33 -2.41
C ALA A 19 1.29 37.28 -3.49
N GLU A 20 2.17 37.60 -4.46
CA GLU A 20 2.61 36.66 -5.49
C GLU A 20 3.35 35.46 -4.89
N LEU A 21 4.23 35.69 -3.90
CA LEU A 21 4.94 34.62 -3.20
C LEU A 21 3.98 33.72 -2.43
N ALA A 22 2.97 34.28 -1.77
CA ALA A 22 1.94 33.51 -1.09
C ALA A 22 1.17 32.63 -2.09
N SER A 23 0.73 33.22 -3.20
CA SER A 23 0.04 32.48 -4.27
C SER A 23 0.90 31.36 -4.87
N SER A 24 2.19 31.63 -5.11
CA SER A 24 3.12 30.63 -5.63
C SER A 24 3.36 29.47 -4.66
N LYS A 25 3.42 29.74 -3.35
CA LYS A 25 3.54 28.70 -2.32
C LYS A 25 2.31 27.80 -2.28
N ASP A 26 1.12 28.39 -2.37
CA ASP A 26 -0.14 27.63 -2.36
C ASP A 26 -0.24 26.74 -3.61
N GLN A 27 0.13 27.26 -4.77
CA GLN A 27 0.19 26.46 -6.01
C GLN A 27 1.20 25.32 -5.91
N LEU A 28 2.38 25.57 -5.36
CA LEU A 28 3.40 24.52 -5.17
C LEU A 28 2.91 23.43 -4.21
N ALA A 29 2.27 23.81 -3.10
CA ALA A 29 1.70 22.87 -2.14
C ALA A 29 0.60 22.00 -2.78
N ALA A 30 -0.26 22.60 -3.60
CA ALA A 30 -1.29 21.87 -4.34
C ALA A 30 -0.69 20.88 -5.34
N SER A 31 0.26 21.33 -6.18
CA SER A 31 0.93 20.44 -7.15
C SER A 31 1.70 19.31 -6.47
N GLN A 32 2.31 19.57 -5.30
CA GLN A 32 2.99 18.53 -4.55
C GLN A 32 2.03 17.49 -3.98
N ALA A 33 0.87 17.91 -3.46
CA ALA A 33 -0.17 17.00 -3.01
C ALA A 33 -0.71 16.11 -4.16
N GLU A 34 -0.88 16.67 -5.36
CA GLU A 34 -1.28 15.91 -6.55
C GLU A 34 -0.20 14.89 -6.97
N CYS A 35 1.07 15.28 -6.96
CA CYS A 35 2.19 14.37 -7.21
C CYS A 35 2.26 13.23 -6.18
N ASP A 36 2.04 13.52 -4.89
CA ASP A 36 2.06 12.51 -3.84
C ASP A 36 0.86 11.55 -3.95
N SER A 37 -0.33 12.06 -4.29
CA SER A 37 -1.52 11.23 -4.55
C SER A 37 -1.32 10.30 -5.74
N SER A 38 -0.86 10.82 -6.88
CA SER A 38 -0.61 10.02 -8.08
C SER A 38 0.46 8.95 -7.87
N ARG A 39 1.49 9.25 -7.06
CA ARG A 39 2.49 8.27 -6.64
C ARG A 39 1.89 7.18 -5.76
N ALA A 40 1.01 7.52 -4.83
CA ALA A 40 0.31 6.57 -3.98
C ALA A 40 -0.59 5.63 -4.81
N ASP A 41 -1.33 6.18 -5.78
CA ASP A 41 -2.18 5.39 -6.68
C ASP A 41 -1.36 4.41 -7.53
N SER A 42 -0.21 4.85 -8.05
CA SER A 42 0.71 3.98 -8.80
C SER A 42 1.27 2.84 -7.94
N ALA A 43 1.65 3.15 -6.69
CA ALA A 43 2.11 2.14 -5.74
C ALA A 43 1.01 1.12 -5.40
N LEU A 44 -0.22 1.61 -5.16
CA LEU A 44 -1.38 0.76 -4.91
C LEU A 44 -1.65 -0.17 -6.09
N LEU A 45 -1.69 0.36 -7.32
CA LEU A 45 -1.91 -0.45 -8.51
C LEU A 45 -0.84 -1.53 -8.67
N LYS A 46 0.43 -1.19 -8.42
CA LYS A 46 1.53 -2.15 -8.45
C LYS A 46 1.32 -3.27 -7.42
N ASP A 47 0.97 -2.93 -6.19
CA ASP A 47 0.71 -3.91 -5.13
C ASP A 47 -0.48 -4.82 -5.46
N ILE A 48 -1.54 -4.27 -6.06
CA ILE A 48 -2.71 -5.05 -6.52
C ILE A 48 -2.29 -6.07 -7.58
N LEU A 49 -1.51 -5.65 -8.57
CA LEU A 49 -1.02 -6.54 -9.63
C LEU A 49 -0.07 -7.61 -9.09
N GLN A 50 0.78 -7.25 -8.13
CA GLN A 50 1.77 -8.15 -7.53
C GLN A 50 1.17 -9.15 -6.54
N SER A 51 -0.02 -8.87 -6.01
CA SER A 51 -0.75 -9.76 -5.08
C SER A 51 -1.98 -10.42 -5.69
N ASN A 52 -2.29 -10.14 -6.95
CA ASN A 52 -3.39 -10.78 -7.65
C ASN A 52 -3.15 -12.28 -7.72
N CYS A 53 -3.98 -13.05 -7.02
CA CYS A 53 -3.74 -14.47 -6.87
C CYS A 53 -3.69 -15.18 -8.24
N THR A 54 -4.68 -14.96 -9.12
CA THR A 54 -4.77 -15.67 -10.40
C THR A 54 -3.52 -15.49 -11.26
N SER A 55 -2.97 -14.28 -11.35
CA SER A 55 -1.75 -14.02 -12.12
C SER A 55 -0.48 -14.51 -11.40
N GLN A 56 -0.49 -14.50 -10.07
CA GLN A 56 0.65 -14.79 -9.19
C GLN A 56 0.61 -16.18 -8.56
N HIS A 57 -0.27 -17.06 -9.01
CA HIS A 57 -0.37 -18.41 -8.50
C HIS A 57 0.99 -19.14 -8.58
N THR A 58 1.49 -19.62 -7.45
CA THR A 58 2.81 -20.24 -7.23
C THR A 58 4.03 -19.34 -7.45
N LYS A 59 3.81 -18.06 -7.78
CA LYS A 59 4.85 -17.07 -8.06
C LYS A 59 5.07 -16.14 -6.87
N TYR A 60 6.16 -15.39 -6.96
CA TYR A 60 6.47 -14.33 -6.02
C TYR A 60 5.90 -12.99 -6.48
N GLY A 61 5.43 -12.21 -5.51
CA GLY A 61 5.03 -10.82 -5.69
C GLY A 61 5.57 -9.94 -4.59
N MET A 62 5.81 -8.67 -4.92
CA MET A 62 6.27 -7.66 -3.96
C MET A 62 5.10 -6.77 -3.56
N VAL A 63 4.78 -6.73 -2.26
CA VAL A 63 3.70 -5.90 -1.69
C VAL A 63 4.26 -5.08 -0.56
N ALA A 64 4.17 -3.74 -0.66
CA ALA A 64 4.72 -2.82 0.33
C ALA A 64 6.19 -3.15 0.71
N GLY A 65 7.00 -3.50 -0.30
CA GLY A 65 8.43 -3.84 -0.12
C GLY A 65 8.72 -5.24 0.42
N THR A 66 7.70 -6.03 0.74
CA THR A 66 7.87 -7.40 1.24
C THR A 66 7.57 -8.43 0.16
N ARG A 67 8.41 -9.47 0.08
CA ARG A 67 8.25 -10.55 -0.89
C ARG A 67 7.31 -11.61 -0.33
N TYR A 68 6.26 -11.92 -1.09
CA TYR A 68 5.31 -12.97 -0.77
C TYR A 68 5.29 -13.99 -1.89
N ARG A 69 5.01 -15.25 -1.54
CA ARG A 69 4.59 -16.26 -2.51
C ARG A 69 3.11 -16.55 -2.36
N PHE A 70 2.41 -16.65 -3.48
CA PHE A 70 0.96 -16.74 -3.52
C PHE A 70 0.49 -18.12 -3.97
N TRP A 71 -0.56 -18.63 -3.36
CA TRP A 71 -1.28 -19.82 -3.83
C TRP A 71 -2.78 -19.59 -3.81
N CYS A 72 -3.43 -19.99 -4.89
CA CYS A 72 -4.85 -19.79 -5.09
C CYS A 72 -5.56 -21.09 -4.86
N GLY A 73 -6.61 -21.03 -4.07
CA GLY A 73 -7.32 -22.23 -3.63
C GLY A 73 -6.43 -23.24 -2.93
N ARG A 74 -5.30 -22.82 -2.35
CA ARG A 74 -4.34 -23.67 -1.65
C ARG A 74 -3.78 -22.93 -0.44
N PHE A 75 -3.65 -23.65 0.65
CA PHE A 75 -3.30 -23.08 1.95
C PHE A 75 -2.71 -24.15 2.89
N HIS A 76 -2.04 -23.67 3.94
CA HIS A 76 -1.59 -24.51 5.05
C HIS A 76 -2.75 -24.71 6.04
N GLU A 77 -2.48 -25.09 7.29
CA GLU A 77 -3.53 -25.34 8.28
C GLU A 77 -4.37 -24.07 8.59
N PRO A 78 -5.71 -24.09 8.41
CA PRO A 78 -6.58 -22.92 8.60
C PRO A 78 -6.90 -22.61 10.07
N ALA A 79 -6.65 -23.51 11.01
CA ALA A 79 -6.81 -23.22 12.42
C ALA A 79 -5.63 -22.39 12.98
N GLY A 80 -5.89 -21.58 14.01
CA GLY A 80 -4.86 -20.88 14.77
C GLY A 80 -4.46 -19.52 14.20
N GLN A 81 -5.39 -18.84 13.52
CA GLN A 81 -5.23 -17.45 13.14
C GLN A 81 -5.08 -16.56 14.38
N ARG A 82 -4.19 -15.59 14.31
CA ARG A 82 -3.95 -14.63 15.39
C ARG A 82 -4.91 -13.44 15.30
N GLU A 83 -5.17 -12.97 14.09
CA GLU A 83 -6.13 -11.91 13.83
C GLU A 83 -6.99 -12.25 12.60
N SER A 84 -8.22 -11.74 12.59
CA SER A 84 -9.12 -11.79 11.44
C SER A 84 -9.65 -10.39 11.15
N HIS A 85 -9.64 -10.00 9.87
CA HIS A 85 -10.06 -8.70 9.38
C HIS A 85 -11.02 -8.86 8.20
N SER A 86 -11.84 -7.86 7.93
CA SER A 86 -12.63 -7.79 6.70
C SER A 86 -11.83 -7.07 5.62
N THR A 87 -11.52 -7.75 4.51
CA THR A 87 -10.87 -7.15 3.36
C THR A 87 -11.40 -7.74 2.06
N ALA A 88 -11.75 -6.89 1.09
CA ALA A 88 -12.21 -7.33 -0.22
C ALA A 88 -11.08 -7.91 -1.09
N THR A 89 -9.84 -7.44 -0.92
CA THR A 89 -8.72 -7.77 -1.82
C THR A 89 -7.60 -8.53 -1.11
N MET A 90 -6.91 -9.38 -1.87
CA MET A 90 -5.68 -10.04 -1.44
C MET A 90 -4.60 -9.02 -1.08
N GLU A 91 -4.52 -7.94 -1.85
CA GLU A 91 -3.61 -6.82 -1.63
C GLU A 91 -3.77 -6.22 -0.22
N ALA A 92 -5.00 -5.88 0.17
CA ALA A 92 -5.27 -5.30 1.48
C ALA A 92 -4.94 -6.29 2.61
N CYS A 93 -5.25 -7.57 2.42
CA CYS A 93 -4.93 -8.62 3.38
C CYS A 93 -3.41 -8.78 3.58
N VAL A 94 -2.64 -8.77 2.50
CA VAL A 94 -1.18 -8.86 2.55
C VAL A 94 -0.56 -7.58 3.12
N LYS A 95 -1.08 -6.39 2.79
CA LYS A 95 -0.63 -5.13 3.42
C LYS A 95 -0.86 -5.12 4.92
N LEU A 96 -2.00 -5.61 5.38
CA LEU A 96 -2.26 -5.79 6.81
C LEU A 96 -1.20 -6.69 7.44
N CYS A 97 -0.87 -7.82 6.80
CA CYS A 97 0.22 -8.69 7.27
C CYS A 97 1.56 -7.98 7.30
N THR A 98 1.96 -7.28 6.23
CA THR A 98 3.22 -6.54 6.16
C THR A 98 3.33 -5.46 7.24
N SER A 99 2.21 -4.86 7.66
CA SER A 99 2.20 -3.87 8.76
C SER A 99 2.44 -4.49 10.15
N LYS A 100 2.39 -5.82 10.27
CA LYS A 100 2.53 -6.56 11.53
C LYS A 100 3.85 -7.36 11.52
N PRO A 101 4.79 -7.08 12.44
CA PRO A 101 6.11 -7.74 12.42
C PRO A 101 6.06 -9.25 12.70
N TRP A 102 4.97 -9.74 13.28
CA TRP A 102 4.77 -11.16 13.58
C TRP A 102 4.05 -11.91 12.45
N CYS A 103 3.50 -11.23 11.46
CA CYS A 103 2.68 -11.89 10.45
C CYS A 103 3.54 -12.51 9.35
N THR A 104 3.39 -13.81 9.19
CA THR A 104 4.22 -14.63 8.29
C THR A 104 3.40 -15.28 7.19
N MET A 105 2.09 -15.39 7.36
CA MET A 105 1.19 -16.02 6.41
C MET A 105 -0.20 -15.38 6.52
N VAL A 106 -0.89 -15.31 5.39
CA VAL A 106 -2.29 -14.88 5.32
C VAL A 106 -3.15 -15.89 4.61
N LEU A 107 -4.44 -15.94 4.98
CA LEU A 107 -5.50 -16.52 4.17
C LEU A 107 -6.51 -15.43 3.79
N HIS A 108 -6.81 -15.31 2.51
CA HIS A 108 -7.80 -14.38 1.96
C HIS A 108 -8.97 -15.17 1.34
N GLY A 109 -10.18 -14.76 1.67
CA GLY A 109 -11.40 -15.38 1.18
C GLY A 109 -11.59 -15.15 -0.32
N ILE A 110 -11.72 -16.22 -1.11
CA ILE A 110 -11.89 -16.11 -2.58
C ILE A 110 -13.21 -15.41 -2.93
N PHE A 111 -14.27 -15.71 -2.17
CA PHE A 111 -15.62 -15.17 -2.38
C PHE A 111 -16.17 -14.49 -1.12
N ARG A 112 -15.28 -14.09 -0.21
CA ARG A 112 -15.63 -13.52 1.09
C ARG A 112 -14.68 -12.40 1.45
N GLU A 113 -15.20 -11.33 2.03
CA GLU A 113 -14.38 -10.25 2.58
C GLU A 113 -13.77 -10.70 3.91
N THR A 114 -12.82 -11.63 3.86
CA THR A 114 -12.19 -12.18 5.05
C THR A 114 -10.70 -12.35 4.82
N CYS A 115 -9.93 -11.81 5.75
CA CYS A 115 -8.49 -11.94 5.82
C CYS A 115 -8.13 -12.51 7.19
N GLN A 116 -7.35 -13.57 7.20
CA GLN A 116 -6.82 -14.18 8.42
C GLN A 116 -5.31 -14.03 8.41
N LEU A 117 -4.75 -13.54 9.51
CA LEU A 117 -3.32 -13.30 9.70
C LEU A 117 -2.76 -14.33 10.68
N TYR A 118 -1.60 -14.88 10.34
CA TYR A 118 -0.97 -15.95 11.11
C TYR A 118 0.46 -15.60 11.49
N ASP A 119 0.80 -16.00 12.71
CA ASP A 119 2.17 -16.09 13.21
C ASP A 119 2.60 -17.56 13.13
N ARG A 120 2.97 -17.98 11.92
CA ARG A 120 3.36 -19.36 11.64
C ARG A 120 4.46 -19.43 10.59
N LYS A 121 5.57 -20.02 10.97
CA LYS A 121 6.64 -20.34 10.03
C LYS A 121 6.24 -21.52 9.16
N VAL A 122 6.17 -21.30 7.86
CA VAL A 122 5.96 -22.33 6.85
C VAL A 122 7.06 -22.19 5.80
N LYS A 123 7.44 -23.30 5.16
CA LYS A 123 8.43 -23.26 4.08
C LYS A 123 7.81 -22.59 2.86
N ILE A 124 8.26 -21.39 2.50
CA ILE A 124 7.76 -20.65 1.34
C ILE A 124 7.93 -21.41 0.02
N GLU A 125 8.91 -22.30 -0.09
CA GLU A 125 9.10 -23.11 -1.29
C GLU A 125 8.09 -24.26 -1.41
N ALA A 126 7.53 -24.71 -0.28
CA ALA A 126 6.63 -25.84 -0.24
C ALA A 126 5.22 -25.44 -0.71
N THR A 127 4.68 -26.20 -1.65
CA THR A 127 3.28 -26.06 -2.02
C THR A 127 2.41 -26.43 -0.81
N PRO A 128 1.48 -25.56 -0.37
CA PRO A 128 0.61 -25.86 0.74
C PRO A 128 -0.22 -27.12 0.49
N PRO A 129 -0.37 -28.02 1.47
CA PRO A 129 -0.93 -29.35 1.25
C PRO A 129 -2.45 -29.33 1.06
N GLN A 130 -3.15 -28.34 1.61
CA GLN A 130 -4.61 -28.26 1.55
C GLN A 130 -5.05 -27.47 0.31
N SER A 131 -6.11 -27.95 -0.34
CA SER A 131 -6.80 -27.25 -1.43
C SER A 131 -8.22 -26.90 -1.03
N SER A 132 -8.70 -25.71 -1.39
CA SER A 132 -10.06 -25.25 -1.12
C SER A 132 -10.49 -24.25 -2.18
N VAL A 133 -11.80 -24.11 -2.38
CA VAL A 133 -12.39 -23.02 -3.18
C VAL A 133 -12.69 -21.78 -2.34
N LEU A 134 -12.33 -21.79 -1.05
CA LEU A 134 -12.65 -20.74 -0.10
C LEU A 134 -11.48 -19.81 0.19
N TRP A 135 -10.24 -20.30 0.07
CA TRP A 135 -9.05 -19.58 0.56
C TRP A 135 -7.94 -19.50 -0.48
N ASN A 136 -7.45 -18.29 -0.69
CA ASN A 136 -6.12 -18.03 -1.21
C ASN A 136 -5.16 -17.88 -0.04
N SER A 137 -3.88 -18.22 -0.23
CA SER A 137 -2.84 -17.98 0.75
C SER A 137 -1.70 -17.15 0.18
N ALA A 138 -1.06 -16.39 1.05
CA ALA A 138 0.27 -15.87 0.78
C ALA A 138 1.18 -16.06 1.98
N VAL A 139 2.44 -16.39 1.71
CA VAL A 139 3.48 -16.62 2.71
C VAL A 139 4.56 -15.57 2.51
N ASN A 140 4.92 -14.91 3.61
CA ASN A 140 6.01 -13.95 3.65
C ASN A 140 7.36 -14.68 3.59
N ASP A 141 8.25 -14.23 2.72
CA ASP A 141 9.59 -14.78 2.54
C ASP A 141 10.55 -14.47 3.70
N GLN A 142 10.24 -13.47 4.53
CA GLN A 142 11.05 -13.09 5.68
C GLN A 142 10.65 -13.79 7.00
N ALA A 143 9.72 -14.74 6.93
CA ALA A 143 9.16 -15.48 8.07
C ALA A 143 10.07 -16.57 8.67
#